data_AF-A0A0S8FVI8-F1
#
_entry.id   AF-A0A0S8FVI8-F1
#
_cell.length_a   1.000
_cell.length_b   1.000
_cell.length_c   1.000
_cell.angle_alpha   90.00
_cell.angle_beta   90.00
_cell.angle_gamma   90.00
#
_symmetry.space_group_name_H-M   'P 1'
#
loop_
_entity.id
_entity.type
_entity.pdbx_description
1 polymer ?
#
loop_
_entity_poly.entity_id
_entity_poly.type
_entity_poly.pdbx_seq_one_letter_code
_entity_poly.pdbx_strand_id
1 'polypeptide(L)'
;MANKTTTFWDIEKQRTWRIYILFTFLVTLYFFSAFFFATIIKMIIYLRRYLAVPGKQFHILGWDTLYIIIIALIAAFLHWYFSNRNVVPKILTLLNAQHPDKHDTYHKVLNNVIDEIEAAAGGLHVERYVVPTGSMNAFSLADLQERRVIGITEGLLSRATREELQAVIAHEMAHIISNDCLETTITCSLFGMYSETLTQLTKMMPSREPSSLPLFEKESSKDDITLGVLTIPLSAVLFFAGLCSQILNMFISREKEYRADAAAIRLTRNPLSLASVLYRISTHWRGAGSVGEHVRPIFIMNPQYSKLDETEGVIATLFSTHPPLTRRLQIILDIAHADLDVIAEKMSRAYGPSISYEPKKMGIRFMARHNNEWHGPFTLLQLQTIEWLKPKTSLKIAGQEETFNANEIPALSYFFQKRNEPIWKIKRICPICREWLIPQEYEGLYVWRCAFCEGTLAEQGKLPRIFVRQEKAFTERVERLASLMKTEARKKRPHFSLMLDVGCARRCPKCGKTMSHKFYSYAYHVEIDECAKCKVTWFDVDELETLQRLIEMESG
;
A
#
# COMPACT_ATOMS: atom_id res chain seq x y z
N MET A 1 26.84 -12.17 -37.09
CA MET A 1 27.20 -12.87 -35.84
C MET A 1 26.13 -13.90 -35.58
N ALA A 2 26.48 -15.19 -35.54
CA ALA A 2 25.51 -16.27 -35.37
C ALA A 2 24.82 -16.15 -34.00
N ASN A 3 23.48 -16.16 -33.99
CA ASN A 3 22.67 -16.23 -32.78
C ASN A 3 23.01 -17.53 -32.03
N LYS A 4 23.90 -17.42 -31.03
CA LYS A 4 24.22 -18.52 -30.13
C LYS A 4 22.95 -18.79 -29.33
N THR A 5 22.31 -19.93 -29.57
CA THR A 5 21.16 -20.38 -28.78
C THR A 5 21.60 -20.55 -27.35
N THR A 6 21.19 -19.64 -26.47
CA THR A 6 21.48 -19.70 -25.04
C THR A 6 20.85 -20.96 -24.47
N THR A 7 21.67 -21.84 -23.90
CA THR A 7 21.18 -23.06 -23.26
C THR A 7 20.57 -22.72 -21.89
N PHE A 8 19.74 -23.61 -21.33
CA PHE A 8 19.20 -23.45 -19.98
C PHE A 8 20.32 -23.26 -18.93
N TRP A 9 21.43 -23.99 -19.10
CA TRP A 9 22.63 -23.86 -18.28
C TRP A 9 23.30 -22.48 -18.37
N ASP A 10 23.26 -21.85 -19.54
CA ASP A 10 23.78 -20.49 -19.71
C ASP A 10 22.93 -19.46 -18.96
N ILE A 11 21.60 -19.66 -18.94
CA ILE A 11 20.66 -18.82 -18.19
C ILE A 11 20.91 -18.98 -16.69
N GLU A 12 21.04 -20.21 -16.21
CA GLU A 12 21.28 -20.50 -14.79
C GLU A 12 22.66 -19.98 -14.32
N LYS A 13 23.69 -20.13 -15.16
CA LYS A 13 25.03 -19.57 -14.90
C LYS A 13 25.02 -18.04 -14.85
N GLN A 14 24.27 -17.38 -15.72
CA GLN A 14 24.09 -15.92 -15.67
C GLN A 14 23.41 -15.48 -14.36
N ARG A 15 22.46 -16.26 -13.84
CA ARG A 15 21.80 -15.98 -12.54
C ARG A 15 22.80 -16.00 -11.39
N THR A 16 23.58 -17.07 -11.25
CA THR A 16 24.55 -17.19 -10.14
C THR A 16 25.63 -16.13 -10.23
N TRP A 17 26.09 -15.81 -11.45
CA TRP A 17 27.14 -14.81 -11.66
C TRP A 17 26.72 -13.40 -11.19
N ARG A 18 25.48 -12.97 -11.46
CA ARG A 18 24.97 -11.67 -10.97
C ARG A 18 24.88 -11.61 -9.45
N ILE A 19 24.41 -12.68 -8.81
CA ILE A 19 24.36 -12.79 -7.35
C ILE A 19 25.79 -12.73 -6.77
N TYR A 20 26.76 -13.38 -7.41
CA TYR A 20 28.16 -13.29 -7.01
C TYR A 20 28.75 -11.88 -7.21
N ILE A 21 28.36 -11.16 -8.27
CA ILE A 21 28.76 -9.75 -8.45
C ILE A 21 28.22 -8.90 -7.31
N LEU A 22 26.94 -9.05 -6.96
CA LEU A 22 26.32 -8.31 -5.85
C LEU A 22 27.02 -8.62 -4.52
N PHE A 23 27.33 -9.89 -4.24
CA PHE A 23 28.08 -10.28 -3.05
C PHE A 23 29.49 -9.70 -3.05
N THR A 24 30.20 -9.78 -4.18
CA THR A 24 31.55 -9.22 -4.32
C THR A 24 31.54 -7.71 -4.09
N PHE A 25 30.56 -7.01 -4.67
CA PHE A 25 30.36 -5.58 -4.48
C PHE A 25 30.12 -5.24 -3.01
N LEU A 26 29.29 -6.02 -2.30
CA LEU A 26 29.07 -5.85 -0.87
C LEU A 26 30.37 -5.99 -0.07
N VAL A 27 31.17 -7.02 -0.33
CA VAL A 27 32.49 -7.21 0.31
C VAL A 27 33.38 -6.00 0.06
N THR A 28 33.43 -5.51 -1.18
CA THR A 28 34.20 -4.33 -1.57
C THR A 28 33.72 -3.08 -0.82
N LEU A 29 32.41 -2.88 -0.70
CA LEU A 29 31.81 -1.74 0.03
C LEU A 29 32.19 -1.77 1.52
N TYR A 30 32.09 -2.93 2.18
CA TYR A 30 32.48 -3.10 3.58
C TYR A 30 33.98 -2.90 3.77
N PHE A 31 34.80 -3.42 2.86
CA PHE A 31 36.24 -3.26 2.90
C PHE A 31 36.63 -1.79 2.82
N PHE A 32 36.14 -1.04 1.81
CA PHE A 32 36.45 0.38 1.69
C PHE A 32 35.93 1.20 2.86
N SER A 33 34.71 0.91 3.36
CA SER A 33 34.16 1.59 4.53
C SER A 33 35.02 1.38 5.78
N ALA A 34 35.42 0.13 6.07
CA ALA A 34 36.24 -0.22 7.22
C ALA A 34 37.68 0.30 7.08
N PHE A 35 38.25 0.22 5.88
CA PHE A 35 39.57 0.75 5.56
C PHE A 35 39.61 2.25 5.79
N PHE A 36 38.65 2.99 5.26
CA PHE A 36 38.59 4.45 5.41
C PHE A 36 38.45 4.82 6.90
N PHE A 37 37.53 4.18 7.63
CA PHE A 37 37.36 4.42 9.07
C PHE A 37 38.63 4.14 9.88
N ALA A 38 39.31 3.02 9.61
CA ALA A 38 40.55 2.67 10.27
C ALA A 38 41.70 3.63 9.92
N THR A 39 41.80 4.09 8.67
CA THR A 39 42.81 5.09 8.28
C THR A 39 42.59 6.42 8.99
N ILE A 40 41.34 6.85 9.18
CA ILE A 40 41.01 8.06 9.97
C ILE A 40 41.48 7.87 11.43
N ILE A 41 41.14 6.74 12.05
CA ILE A 41 41.57 6.46 13.43
C ILE A 41 43.10 6.48 13.54
N LYS A 42 43.81 5.83 12.60
CA LYS A 42 45.28 5.85 12.56
C LYS A 42 45.82 7.26 12.38
N MET A 43 45.20 8.07 11.51
CA MET A 43 45.57 9.46 11.28
C MET A 43 45.40 10.30 12.56
N ILE A 44 44.30 10.12 13.31
CA ILE A 44 44.06 10.80 14.58
C ILE A 44 45.11 10.41 15.63
N ILE A 45 45.37 9.09 15.78
CA ILE A 45 46.39 8.59 16.71
C ILE A 45 47.77 9.10 16.31
N TYR A 46 48.08 9.09 15.02
CA TYR A 46 49.34 9.60 14.48
C TYR A 46 49.49 11.09 14.76
N LEU A 47 48.47 11.92 14.47
CA LEU A 47 48.51 13.36 14.71
C LEU A 47 48.69 13.67 16.21
N ARG A 48 47.95 12.98 17.08
CA ARG A 48 48.10 13.11 18.54
C ARG A 48 49.49 12.71 19.03
N ARG A 49 50.06 11.65 18.45
CA ARG A 49 51.37 11.12 18.85
C ARG A 49 52.53 11.90 18.24
N TYR A 50 52.37 12.45 17.03
CA TYR A 50 53.32 13.33 16.37
C TYR A 50 53.49 14.64 17.14
N LEU A 51 52.39 15.18 17.68
CA LEU A 51 52.43 16.32 18.61
C LEU A 51 53.17 16.00 19.92
N ALA A 52 53.23 14.73 20.35
CA ALA A 52 53.89 14.31 21.58
C ALA A 52 55.36 13.87 21.40
N VAL A 53 55.69 13.22 20.27
CA VAL A 53 57.04 12.74 19.94
C VAL A 53 57.26 12.86 18.42
N PRO A 54 57.99 13.88 17.93
CA PRO A 54 58.27 14.04 16.50
C PRO A 54 59.29 12.97 16.03
N GLY A 55 59.01 12.34 14.87
CA GLY A 55 59.96 11.43 14.20
C GLY A 55 59.45 10.03 13.83
N LYS A 56 58.22 9.64 14.20
CA LYS A 56 57.60 8.40 13.69
C LYS A 56 57.03 8.61 12.29
N GLN A 57 57.20 7.62 11.40
CA GLN A 57 56.62 7.64 10.06
C GLN A 57 55.17 7.12 10.05
N PHE A 58 54.31 7.72 9.23
CA PHE A 58 52.93 7.28 9.01
C PHE A 58 52.90 6.27 7.85
N HIS A 59 52.56 5.02 8.14
CA HIS A 59 52.32 4.01 7.11
C HIS A 59 50.82 3.79 6.95
N ILE A 60 50.31 4.01 5.74
CA ILE A 60 48.91 3.78 5.38
C ILE A 60 48.62 2.26 5.37
N LEU A 61 49.55 1.50 4.77
CA LEU A 61 49.49 0.05 4.59
C LEU A 61 50.46 -0.65 5.56
N GLY A 62 49.92 -1.57 6.37
CA GLY A 62 50.67 -2.36 7.35
C GLY A 62 49.92 -3.64 7.71
N TRP A 63 50.43 -4.42 8.68
CA TRP A 63 49.79 -5.68 9.12
C TRP A 63 48.36 -5.49 9.66
N ASP A 64 48.05 -4.29 10.17
CA ASP A 64 46.71 -3.84 10.54
C ASP A 64 45.70 -3.86 9.37
N THR A 65 46.14 -3.65 8.13
CA THR A 65 45.28 -3.77 6.95
C THR A 65 44.79 -5.20 6.70
N LEU A 66 45.59 -6.21 7.04
CA LEU A 66 45.18 -7.61 6.95
C LEU A 66 44.03 -7.90 7.93
N TYR A 67 44.12 -7.39 9.16
CA TYR A 67 43.04 -7.52 10.15
C TYR A 67 41.75 -6.80 9.69
N ILE A 68 41.88 -5.62 9.06
CA ILE A 68 40.73 -4.90 8.50
C ILE A 68 40.06 -5.70 7.38
N ILE A 69 40.83 -6.33 6.49
CA ILE A 69 40.30 -7.19 5.42
C ILE A 69 39.51 -8.36 6.03
N ILE A 70 40.07 -9.04 7.04
CA ILE A 70 39.42 -10.17 7.70
C ILE A 70 38.12 -9.74 8.37
N ILE A 71 38.14 -8.63 9.12
CA ILE A 71 36.95 -8.08 9.79
C ILE A 71 35.89 -7.68 8.75
N ALA A 72 36.28 -7.01 7.67
CA ALA A 72 35.36 -6.61 6.60
C ALA A 72 34.72 -7.82 5.91
N LEU A 73 35.49 -8.89 5.68
CA LEU A 73 34.99 -10.12 5.06
C LEU A 73 33.99 -10.84 5.99
N ILE A 74 34.31 -10.94 7.29
CA ILE A 74 33.39 -11.50 8.30
C ILE A 74 32.11 -10.66 8.38
N ALA A 75 32.23 -9.33 8.43
CA ALA A 75 31.08 -8.43 8.49
C ALA A 75 30.19 -8.54 7.24
N ALA A 76 30.79 -8.58 6.04
CA ALA A 76 30.06 -8.75 4.79
C ALA A 76 29.37 -10.11 4.71
N PHE A 77 30.02 -11.18 5.17
CA PHE A 77 29.41 -12.52 5.23
C PHE A 77 28.24 -12.58 6.21
N LEU A 78 28.40 -12.04 7.43
CA LEU A 78 27.32 -11.98 8.41
C LEU A 78 26.15 -11.15 7.89
N HIS A 79 26.42 -9.98 7.28
CA HIS A 79 25.39 -9.16 6.69
C HIS A 79 24.65 -9.90 5.58
N TRP A 80 25.36 -10.50 4.62
CA TRP A 80 24.74 -11.33 3.58
C TRP A 80 23.82 -12.41 4.16
N TYR A 81 24.33 -13.15 5.16
CA TYR A 81 23.58 -14.23 5.81
C TYR A 81 22.31 -13.72 6.50
N PHE A 82 22.38 -12.62 7.25
CA PHE A 82 21.23 -12.08 7.99
C PHE A 82 20.24 -11.32 7.11
N SER A 83 20.72 -10.66 6.06
CA SER A 83 19.90 -9.93 5.10
C SER A 83 19.04 -10.89 4.30
N ASN A 84 19.64 -11.96 3.77
CA ASN A 84 18.93 -12.90 2.93
C ASN A 84 18.00 -13.86 3.71
N ARG A 85 18.17 -13.98 5.03
CA ARG A 85 17.24 -14.71 5.90
C ARG A 85 15.92 -13.95 6.07
N ASN A 86 14.82 -14.61 5.73
CA ASN A 86 13.45 -14.11 5.92
C ASN A 86 13.20 -12.74 5.26
N VAL A 87 13.80 -12.50 4.09
CA VAL A 87 13.66 -11.21 3.39
C VAL A 87 12.20 -10.91 3.01
N VAL A 88 11.49 -11.89 2.45
CA VAL A 88 10.09 -11.74 2.05
C VAL A 88 9.18 -11.40 3.25
N PRO A 89 9.19 -12.17 4.37
CA PRO A 89 8.44 -11.79 5.58
C PRO A 89 8.73 -10.37 6.09
N LYS A 90 9.99 -9.93 6.07
CA LYS A 90 10.38 -8.59 6.52
C LYS A 90 9.73 -7.52 5.65
N ILE A 91 9.82 -7.65 4.32
CA ILE A 91 9.21 -6.69 3.38
C ILE A 91 7.69 -6.70 3.52
N LEU A 92 7.05 -7.87 3.59
CA LEU A 92 5.59 -7.97 3.78
C LEU A 92 5.13 -7.30 5.07
N THR A 93 5.90 -7.41 6.15
CA THR A 93 5.61 -6.75 7.43
C THR A 93 5.76 -5.23 7.32
N LEU A 94 6.80 -4.75 6.64
CA LEU A 94 7.01 -3.32 6.38
C LEU A 94 5.87 -2.71 5.57
N LEU A 95 5.35 -3.46 4.60
CA LEU A 95 4.21 -3.04 3.77
C LEU A 95 2.85 -3.23 4.45
N ASN A 96 2.81 -3.79 5.66
CA ASN A 96 1.57 -4.19 6.33
C ASN A 96 0.68 -5.06 5.42
N ALA A 97 1.31 -5.93 4.62
CA ALA A 97 0.66 -6.79 3.65
C ALA A 97 -0.14 -7.89 4.36
N GLN A 98 -1.36 -8.14 3.90
CA GLN A 98 -2.30 -9.08 4.50
C GLN A 98 -2.77 -10.10 3.47
N HIS A 99 -3.16 -11.29 3.91
CA HIS A 99 -3.78 -12.24 3.01
C HIS A 99 -5.15 -11.74 2.51
N PRO A 100 -5.54 -12.06 1.26
CA PRO A 100 -6.85 -11.72 0.73
C PRO A 100 -7.98 -12.31 1.59
N ASP A 101 -8.81 -11.42 2.15
CA ASP A 101 -10.09 -11.76 2.79
C ASP A 101 -11.02 -12.51 1.82
N LYS A 102 -11.46 -13.71 2.22
CA LYS A 102 -12.38 -14.56 1.44
C LYS A 102 -13.80 -14.01 1.36
N HIS A 103 -14.17 -13.06 2.21
CA HIS A 103 -15.50 -12.45 2.25
C HIS A 103 -15.58 -11.13 1.49
N ASP A 104 -14.47 -10.66 0.90
CA ASP A 104 -14.37 -9.42 0.15
C ASP A 104 -14.45 -9.73 -1.36
N THR A 105 -15.35 -9.06 -2.08
CA THR A 105 -15.61 -9.32 -3.51
C THR A 105 -14.38 -9.03 -4.38
N TYR A 106 -13.69 -7.91 -4.13
CA TYR A 106 -12.49 -7.53 -4.86
C TYR A 106 -11.35 -8.53 -4.65
N HIS A 107 -11.20 -9.02 -3.43
CA HIS A 107 -10.19 -10.02 -3.11
C HIS A 107 -10.48 -11.39 -3.76
N LYS A 108 -11.75 -11.75 -3.93
CA LYS A 108 -12.13 -12.92 -4.72
C LYS A 108 -11.73 -12.76 -6.19
N VAL A 109 -11.97 -11.58 -6.77
CA VAL A 109 -11.54 -11.28 -8.15
C VAL A 109 -10.02 -11.38 -8.27
N LEU A 110 -9.27 -10.83 -7.32
CA LEU A 110 -7.81 -10.97 -7.26
C LEU A 110 -7.38 -12.44 -7.24
N ASN A 111 -7.99 -13.26 -6.37
CA ASN A 111 -7.66 -14.67 -6.28
C ASN A 111 -7.91 -15.39 -7.62
N ASN A 112 -9.08 -15.18 -8.23
CA ASN A 112 -9.42 -15.78 -9.53
C ASN A 112 -8.43 -15.35 -10.62
N VAL A 113 -8.06 -14.07 -10.67
CA VAL A 113 -7.09 -13.55 -11.65
C VAL A 113 -5.72 -14.17 -11.44
N ILE A 114 -5.25 -14.30 -10.19
CA ILE A 114 -3.97 -14.96 -9.90
C ILE A 114 -4.04 -16.44 -10.30
N ASP A 115 -5.13 -17.16 -9.96
CA ASP A 115 -5.33 -18.56 -10.37
C ASP A 115 -5.24 -18.74 -11.90
N GLU A 116 -5.83 -17.83 -12.67
CA GLU A 116 -5.79 -17.84 -14.13
C GLU A 116 -4.39 -17.59 -14.69
N ILE A 117 -3.64 -16.64 -14.10
CA ILE A 117 -2.27 -16.36 -14.52
C ILE A 117 -1.31 -17.48 -14.10
N GLU A 118 -1.49 -18.09 -12.92
CA GLU A 118 -0.74 -19.29 -12.50
C GLU A 118 -0.94 -20.42 -13.53
N ALA A 119 -2.17 -20.65 -13.98
CA ALA A 119 -2.48 -21.64 -15.01
C ALA A 119 -1.80 -21.30 -16.35
N ALA A 120 -1.85 -20.04 -16.80
CA ALA A 120 -1.20 -19.58 -18.02
C ALA A 120 0.34 -19.65 -17.95
N ALA A 121 0.90 -19.49 -16.75
CA ALA A 121 2.33 -19.57 -16.46
C ALA A 121 2.86 -21.01 -16.28
N GLY A 122 2.04 -22.04 -16.55
CA GLY A 122 2.44 -23.44 -16.44
C GLY A 122 2.34 -24.02 -15.03
N GLY A 123 1.44 -23.48 -14.19
CA GLY A 123 1.19 -23.96 -12.83
C GLY A 123 2.17 -23.46 -11.78
N LEU A 124 2.88 -22.35 -12.07
CA LEU A 124 3.82 -21.75 -11.13
C LEU A 124 3.08 -21.07 -9.97
N HIS A 125 3.00 -21.75 -8.82
CA HIS A 125 2.28 -21.22 -7.67
C HIS A 125 2.98 -20.01 -7.02
N VAL A 126 2.17 -19.01 -6.64
CA VAL A 126 2.58 -17.79 -5.95
C VAL A 126 1.66 -17.46 -4.77
N GLU A 127 2.23 -16.95 -3.69
CA GLU A 127 1.44 -16.46 -2.56
C GLU A 127 0.86 -15.08 -2.87
N ARG A 128 -0.32 -14.81 -2.30
CA ARG A 128 -1.14 -13.64 -2.62
C ARG A 128 -1.25 -12.74 -1.42
N TYR A 129 -0.99 -11.45 -1.61
CA TYR A 129 -1.09 -10.45 -0.57
C TYR A 129 -1.77 -9.17 -1.07
N VAL A 130 -2.46 -8.49 -0.15
CA VAL A 130 -3.07 -7.19 -0.36
C VAL A 130 -2.48 -6.20 0.64
N VAL A 131 -2.06 -5.04 0.15
CA VAL A 131 -1.56 -3.93 0.95
C VAL A 131 -2.69 -2.90 1.12
N PRO A 132 -3.09 -2.56 2.36
CA PRO A 132 -4.25 -1.71 2.63
C PRO A 132 -3.93 -0.21 2.43
N THR A 133 -3.51 0.16 1.22
CA THR A 133 -3.17 1.54 0.84
C THR A 133 -3.97 1.99 -0.38
N GLY A 134 -4.36 3.26 -0.42
CA GLY A 134 -5.06 3.86 -1.56
C GLY A 134 -4.18 4.16 -2.78
N SER A 135 -2.86 3.94 -2.68
CA SER A 135 -1.94 4.05 -3.81
C SER A 135 -2.25 2.98 -4.86
N MET A 136 -1.95 3.25 -6.13
CA MET A 136 -2.06 2.25 -7.19
C MET A 136 -0.70 1.62 -7.45
N ASN A 137 -0.47 0.40 -6.98
CA ASN A 137 0.78 -0.31 -7.18
C ASN A 137 0.59 -1.83 -7.05
N ALA A 138 1.51 -2.58 -7.64
CA ALA A 138 1.70 -4.00 -7.38
C ALA A 138 3.20 -4.29 -7.31
N PHE A 139 3.54 -5.47 -6.80
CA PHE A 139 4.92 -5.91 -6.65
C PHE A 139 5.01 -7.44 -6.65
N SER A 140 6.20 -7.93 -6.97
CA SER A 140 6.58 -9.34 -6.89
C SER A 140 7.83 -9.49 -6.03
N LEU A 141 7.85 -10.51 -5.17
CA LEU A 141 8.99 -10.84 -4.33
C LEU A 141 9.37 -12.30 -4.52
N ALA A 142 10.67 -12.58 -4.44
CA ALA A 142 11.20 -13.92 -4.36
C ALA A 142 12.41 -13.98 -3.40
N ASP A 143 12.62 -15.13 -2.78
CA ASP A 143 13.80 -15.40 -1.95
C ASP A 143 14.58 -16.65 -2.40
N LEU A 144 15.75 -16.87 -1.80
CA LEU A 144 16.57 -18.06 -2.06
C LEU A 144 15.94 -19.36 -1.52
N GLN A 145 14.83 -19.28 -0.77
CA GLN A 145 14.05 -20.43 -0.32
C GLN A 145 12.92 -20.80 -1.29
N GLU A 146 12.96 -20.27 -2.52
CA GLU A 146 11.97 -20.49 -3.58
C GLU A 146 10.55 -20.00 -3.23
N ARG A 147 10.42 -19.15 -2.21
CA ARG A 147 9.15 -18.50 -1.90
C ARG A 147 8.90 -17.41 -2.93
N ARG A 148 7.70 -17.40 -3.50
CA ARG A 148 7.27 -16.44 -4.53
C ARG A 148 6.00 -15.76 -4.09
N VAL A 149 5.95 -14.44 -4.18
CA VAL A 149 4.83 -13.65 -3.70
C VAL A 149 4.45 -12.60 -4.73
N ILE A 150 3.16 -12.45 -4.98
CA ILE A 150 2.59 -11.29 -5.67
C ILE A 150 1.73 -10.51 -4.68
N GLY A 151 2.03 -9.22 -4.57
CA GLY A 151 1.30 -8.27 -3.74
C GLY A 151 0.66 -7.17 -4.57
N ILE A 152 -0.55 -6.77 -4.19
CA ILE A 152 -1.28 -5.67 -4.81
C ILE A 152 -1.78 -4.68 -3.77
N THR A 153 -1.81 -3.39 -4.09
CA THR A 153 -2.43 -2.39 -3.22
C THR A 153 -3.94 -2.36 -3.40
N GLU A 154 -4.66 -2.03 -2.32
CA GLU A 154 -6.11 -1.83 -2.34
C GLU A 154 -6.53 -0.79 -3.39
N GLY A 155 -5.73 0.28 -3.54
CA GLY A 155 -6.00 1.34 -4.51
C GLY A 155 -5.93 0.91 -5.96
N LEU A 156 -5.03 -0.02 -6.31
CA LEU A 156 -5.00 -0.61 -7.65
C LEU A 156 -6.17 -1.58 -7.83
N LEU A 157 -6.42 -2.43 -6.83
CA LEU A 157 -7.47 -3.43 -6.88
C LEU A 157 -8.87 -2.80 -7.03
N SER A 158 -9.13 -1.64 -6.41
CA SER A 158 -10.43 -0.98 -6.49
C SER A 158 -10.69 -0.22 -7.80
N ARG A 159 -9.63 0.18 -8.52
CA ARG A 159 -9.71 1.05 -9.70
C ARG A 159 -9.39 0.35 -11.02
N ALA A 160 -8.65 -0.75 -10.98
CA ALA A 160 -8.38 -1.55 -12.15
C ALA A 160 -9.61 -2.38 -12.51
N THR A 161 -9.94 -2.38 -13.80
CA THR A 161 -10.84 -3.38 -14.39
C THR A 161 -10.22 -4.78 -14.27
N ARG A 162 -11.04 -5.81 -14.42
CA ARG A 162 -10.58 -7.20 -14.32
C ARG A 162 -9.48 -7.52 -15.34
N GLU A 163 -9.57 -7.00 -16.56
CA GLU A 163 -8.59 -7.20 -17.63
C GLU A 163 -7.30 -6.41 -17.36
N GLU A 164 -7.42 -5.19 -16.82
CA GLU A 164 -6.27 -4.39 -16.36
C GLU A 164 -5.54 -5.10 -15.20
N LEU A 165 -6.30 -5.69 -14.27
CA LEU A 165 -5.74 -6.48 -13.17
C LEU A 165 -5.02 -7.73 -13.68
N GLN A 166 -5.59 -8.46 -14.64
CA GLN A 166 -4.91 -9.59 -15.30
C GLN A 166 -3.59 -9.14 -15.95
N ALA A 167 -3.57 -7.99 -16.63
CA ALA A 167 -2.36 -7.46 -17.25
C ALA A 167 -1.26 -7.14 -16.23
N VAL A 168 -1.62 -6.50 -15.12
CA VAL A 168 -0.67 -6.22 -14.03
C VAL A 168 -0.14 -7.51 -13.38
N ILE A 169 -1.02 -8.45 -13.05
CA ILE A 169 -0.62 -9.70 -12.42
C ILE A 169 0.25 -10.53 -13.37
N ALA A 170 -0.02 -10.50 -14.68
CA ALA A 170 0.83 -11.15 -15.69
C ALA A 170 2.22 -10.50 -15.80
N HIS A 171 2.30 -9.17 -15.66
CA HIS A 171 3.58 -8.45 -15.60
C HIS A 171 4.39 -8.84 -14.36
N GLU A 172 3.77 -8.85 -13.18
CA GLU A 172 4.44 -9.32 -11.95
C GLU A 172 4.84 -10.79 -12.02
N MET A 173 3.98 -11.63 -12.60
CA MET A 173 4.30 -13.04 -12.83
C MET A 173 5.49 -13.19 -13.79
N ALA A 174 5.63 -12.33 -14.79
CA ALA A 174 6.77 -12.36 -15.70
C ALA A 174 8.10 -12.12 -14.97
N HIS A 175 8.14 -11.21 -13.99
CA HIS A 175 9.32 -11.00 -13.13
C HIS A 175 9.65 -12.20 -12.24
N ILE A 176 8.64 -12.99 -11.85
CA ILE A 176 8.83 -14.24 -11.13
C ILE A 176 9.39 -15.32 -12.06
N ILE A 177 8.82 -15.48 -13.25
CA ILE A 177 9.28 -16.46 -14.25
C ILE A 177 10.72 -16.15 -14.71
N SER A 178 11.05 -14.88 -14.93
CA SER A 178 12.40 -14.46 -15.32
C SER A 178 13.39 -14.46 -14.14
N ASN A 179 12.89 -14.60 -12.91
CA ASN A 179 13.64 -14.52 -11.66
C ASN A 179 14.28 -13.12 -11.42
N ASP A 180 13.76 -12.09 -12.10
CA ASP A 180 14.22 -10.72 -11.93
C ASP A 180 13.84 -10.17 -10.55
N CYS A 181 12.67 -10.56 -10.02
CA CYS A 181 12.22 -10.15 -8.69
C CYS A 181 13.12 -10.66 -7.56
N LEU A 182 13.79 -11.82 -7.72
CA LEU A 182 14.75 -12.34 -6.74
C LEU A 182 15.97 -11.42 -6.63
N GLU A 183 16.54 -11.03 -7.78
CA GLU A 183 17.69 -10.12 -7.84
C GLU A 183 17.35 -8.78 -7.19
N THR A 184 16.18 -8.23 -7.51
CA THR A 184 15.68 -6.98 -6.90
C THR A 184 15.45 -7.14 -5.40
N THR A 185 14.83 -8.23 -4.94
CA THR A 185 14.53 -8.48 -3.52
C THR A 185 15.80 -8.59 -2.69
N ILE A 186 16.80 -9.34 -3.16
CA ILE A 186 18.11 -9.49 -2.50
C ILE A 186 18.82 -8.13 -2.43
N THR A 187 18.84 -7.40 -3.55
CA THR A 187 19.41 -6.06 -3.64
C THR A 187 18.76 -5.13 -2.61
N CYS A 188 17.44 -5.00 -2.61
CA CYS A 188 16.68 -4.18 -1.66
C CYS A 188 16.99 -4.52 -0.19
N SER A 189 17.16 -5.81 0.14
CA SER A 189 17.47 -6.22 1.51
C SER A 189 18.86 -5.83 1.96
N LEU A 190 19.87 -6.05 1.11
CA LEU A 190 21.27 -5.75 1.43
C LEU A 190 21.47 -4.25 1.64
N PHE A 191 20.87 -3.43 0.77
CA PHE A 191 20.98 -1.97 0.88
C PHE A 191 20.06 -1.40 1.95
N GLY A 192 18.90 -2.00 2.21
CA GLY A 192 18.02 -1.63 3.32
C GLY A 192 18.75 -1.71 4.65
N MET A 193 19.33 -2.88 4.96
CA MET A 193 20.11 -3.06 6.19
C MET A 193 21.33 -2.13 6.24
N TYR A 194 22.06 -1.95 5.13
CA TYR A 194 23.19 -1.01 5.10
C TYR A 194 22.76 0.43 5.40
N SER A 195 21.69 0.92 4.76
CA SER A 195 21.15 2.27 4.98
C SER A 195 20.66 2.49 6.41
N GLU A 196 20.04 1.48 7.03
CA GLU A 196 19.61 1.52 8.42
C GLU A 196 20.81 1.60 9.36
N THR A 197 21.87 0.81 9.12
CA THR A 197 23.09 0.89 9.94
C THR A 197 23.75 2.27 9.86
N LEU A 198 23.81 2.87 8.66
CA LEU A 198 24.33 4.22 8.48
C LEU A 198 23.47 5.27 9.18
N THR A 199 22.14 5.13 9.10
CA THR A 199 21.19 6.04 9.76
C THR A 199 21.28 5.95 11.27
N GLN A 200 21.50 4.76 11.83
CA GLN A 200 21.73 4.61 13.27
C GLN A 200 23.07 5.21 13.71
N LEU A 201 24.13 5.01 12.93
CA LEU A 201 25.44 5.61 13.18
C LEU A 201 25.40 7.14 13.14
N THR A 202 24.67 7.73 12.19
CA THR A 202 24.48 9.19 12.14
C THR A 202 23.64 9.71 13.30
N LYS A 203 22.61 8.99 13.74
CA LYS A 203 21.79 9.37 14.91
C LYS A 203 22.53 9.25 16.25
N MET A 204 23.52 8.37 16.35
CA MET A 204 24.38 8.25 17.53
C MET A 204 25.42 9.39 17.64
N MET A 205 25.55 10.23 16.61
CA MET A 205 26.37 11.44 16.67
C MET A 205 25.55 12.63 17.17
N PRO A 206 26.11 13.49 18.04
CA PRO A 206 25.44 14.70 18.50
C PRO A 206 25.19 15.65 17.31
N SER A 207 23.91 15.80 16.95
CA SER A 207 23.45 16.70 15.89
C SER A 207 23.81 18.15 16.22
N ARG A 208 24.64 18.80 15.41
CA ARG A 208 24.58 20.26 15.24
C ARG A 208 23.96 20.53 13.87
N GLU A 209 22.88 21.30 13.85
CA GLU A 209 22.18 21.66 12.63
C GLU A 209 23.13 22.25 11.57
N PRO A 210 22.88 22.03 10.27
CA PRO A 210 23.62 22.69 9.21
C PRO A 210 23.13 24.13 9.08
N SER A 211 23.48 25.00 10.03
CA SER A 211 23.34 26.44 9.84
C SER A 211 24.41 26.86 8.83
N SER A 212 23.96 27.21 7.63
CA SER A 212 24.58 28.08 6.63
C SER A 212 26.10 28.29 6.77
N LEU A 213 26.86 27.72 5.83
CA LEU A 213 28.18 28.15 5.38
C LEU A 213 28.62 29.53 5.93
N PRO A 214 29.57 29.59 6.90
CA PRO A 214 30.44 30.74 7.10
C PRO A 214 31.82 30.34 6.55
N LEU A 215 31.93 30.33 5.22
CA LEU A 215 33.23 30.42 4.57
C LEU A 215 33.70 31.86 4.83
N PHE A 216 34.69 32.00 5.72
CA PHE A 216 35.35 33.25 6.14
C PHE A 216 34.64 34.09 7.21
N GLU A 217 34.90 33.83 8.50
CA GLU A 217 35.48 34.84 9.41
C GLU A 217 35.87 34.28 10.80
N LYS A 218 37.15 34.49 11.13
CA LYS A 218 37.72 34.92 12.42
C LYS A 218 37.91 33.95 13.61
N GLU A 219 39.18 33.98 14.04
CA GLU A 219 39.79 33.74 15.36
C GLU A 219 39.94 32.32 15.93
N SER A 220 41.20 31.89 15.84
CA SER A 220 41.92 30.86 16.58
C SER A 220 41.36 30.46 17.95
N SER A 221 40.89 29.22 18.04
CA SER A 221 41.09 28.35 19.21
C SER A 221 41.66 27.01 18.74
N LYS A 222 42.60 26.43 19.50
CA LYS A 222 43.32 25.20 19.13
C LYS A 222 42.43 23.94 19.10
N ASP A 223 41.20 24.04 19.58
CA ASP A 223 40.26 22.91 19.69
C ASP A 223 39.37 22.73 18.45
N ASP A 224 39.27 23.75 17.57
CA ASP A 224 38.39 23.74 16.39
C ASP A 224 38.98 22.95 15.21
N ILE A 225 40.31 22.90 15.10
CA ILE A 225 41.02 22.15 14.06
C ILE A 225 40.80 20.64 14.25
N THR A 226 40.75 20.17 15.49
CA THR A 226 40.46 18.78 15.85
C THR A 226 39.03 18.35 15.51
N LEU A 227 38.07 19.28 15.50
CA LEU A 227 36.66 18.98 15.21
C LEU A 227 36.40 18.90 13.70
N GLY A 228 37.00 19.81 12.91
CA GLY A 228 36.90 19.81 11.44
C GLY A 228 37.62 18.63 10.77
N VAL A 229 38.71 18.13 11.36
CA VAL A 229 39.45 16.95 10.86
C VAL A 229 38.67 15.64 11.07
N LEU A 230 37.70 15.61 11.98
CA LEU A 230 36.89 14.43 12.31
C LEU A 230 35.58 14.34 11.48
N THR A 231 34.99 15.48 11.12
CA THR A 231 33.69 15.54 10.43
C THR A 231 33.80 15.32 8.92
N ILE A 232 34.84 15.84 8.27
CA ILE A 232 35.07 15.76 6.82
C ILE A 232 35.28 14.32 6.30
N PRO A 233 36.12 13.47 6.93
CA PRO A 233 36.35 12.14 6.38
C PRO A 233 35.19 11.18 6.70
N LEU A 234 34.41 11.44 7.75
CA LEU A 234 33.19 10.69 8.04
C LEU A 234 32.05 11.05 7.09
N SER A 235 31.86 12.33 6.76
CA SER A 235 30.90 12.74 5.76
C SER A 235 31.25 12.21 4.36
N ALA A 236 32.54 12.09 4.04
CA ALA A 236 33.01 11.42 2.83
C ALA A 236 32.61 9.94 2.78
N VAL A 237 32.75 9.18 3.88
CA VAL A 237 32.30 7.78 3.94
C VAL A 237 30.79 7.65 3.73
N LEU A 238 30.00 8.50 4.40
CA LEU A 238 28.54 8.53 4.23
C LEU A 238 28.14 8.90 2.80
N PHE A 239 28.86 9.83 2.17
CA PHE A 239 28.66 10.23 0.78
C PHE A 239 28.99 9.10 -0.20
N PHE A 240 30.14 8.44 -0.05
CA PHE A 240 30.53 7.29 -0.89
C PHE A 240 29.59 6.11 -0.72
N ALA A 241 29.13 5.85 0.51
CA ALA A 241 28.12 4.85 0.82
C ALA A 241 26.77 5.14 0.11
N GLY A 242 26.31 6.39 0.17
CA GLY A 242 25.11 6.84 -0.55
C GLY A 242 25.26 6.75 -2.07
N LEU A 243 26.43 7.12 -2.60
CA LEU A 243 26.74 7.06 -4.03
C LEU A 243 26.76 5.61 -4.55
N CYS A 244 27.32 4.68 -3.77
CA CYS A 244 27.32 3.26 -4.11
C CYS A 244 25.89 2.69 -4.23
N SER A 245 24.99 3.08 -3.32
CA SER A 245 23.58 2.71 -3.37
C SER A 245 22.89 3.23 -4.65
N GLN A 246 23.19 4.47 -5.05
CA GLN A 246 22.67 5.06 -6.28
C GLN A 246 23.18 4.36 -7.55
N ILE A 247 24.46 4.00 -7.59
CA ILE A 247 25.06 3.26 -8.73
C ILE A 247 24.40 1.89 -8.90
N LEU A 248 23.94 1.24 -7.82
CA LEU A 248 23.23 -0.04 -7.90
C LEU A 248 21.82 0.04 -8.43
N ASN A 249 21.09 1.12 -8.14
CA ASN A 249 19.79 1.35 -8.79
C ASN A 249 19.93 1.45 -10.32
N MET A 250 21.08 1.92 -10.80
CA MET A 250 21.43 1.96 -12.23
C MET A 250 21.70 0.56 -12.83
N PHE A 251 22.00 -0.45 -12.00
CA PHE A 251 22.16 -1.85 -12.43
C PHE A 251 20.82 -2.59 -12.58
N ILE A 252 19.70 -2.00 -12.13
CA ILE A 252 18.37 -2.52 -12.42
C ILE A 252 18.06 -2.25 -13.90
N SER A 253 18.29 -3.25 -14.73
CA SER A 253 18.21 -3.13 -16.18
C SER A 253 16.78 -2.83 -16.66
N ARG A 254 16.63 -1.73 -17.40
CA ARG A 254 15.40 -1.33 -18.13
C ARG A 254 14.89 -2.40 -19.08
N GLU A 255 15.79 -3.26 -19.57
CA GLU A 255 15.45 -4.37 -20.45
C GLU A 255 14.51 -5.38 -19.77
N LYS A 256 14.57 -5.49 -18.43
CA LYS A 256 13.69 -6.36 -17.65
C LYS A 256 12.23 -5.96 -17.78
N GLU A 257 11.94 -4.66 -17.70
CA GLU A 257 10.58 -4.12 -17.84
C GLU A 257 10.00 -4.38 -19.24
N TYR A 258 10.77 -4.16 -20.30
CA TYR A 258 10.30 -4.42 -21.67
C TYR A 258 10.03 -5.92 -21.90
N ARG A 259 10.87 -6.80 -21.33
CA ARG A 259 10.66 -8.25 -21.39
C ARG A 259 9.43 -8.67 -20.58
N ALA A 260 9.23 -8.07 -19.40
CA ALA A 260 8.06 -8.32 -18.56
C ALA A 260 6.77 -7.86 -19.25
N ASP A 261 6.76 -6.68 -19.89
CA ASP A 261 5.63 -6.20 -20.70
C ASP A 261 5.31 -7.16 -21.85
N ALA A 262 6.31 -7.57 -22.62
CA ALA A 262 6.11 -8.52 -23.72
C ALA A 262 5.59 -9.88 -23.23
N ALA A 263 6.09 -10.37 -22.11
CA ALA A 263 5.62 -11.62 -21.48
C ALA A 263 4.19 -11.48 -20.95
N ALA A 264 3.85 -10.35 -20.30
CA ALA A 264 2.50 -10.06 -19.83
C ALA A 264 1.49 -10.06 -20.98
N ILE A 265 1.83 -9.40 -22.10
CA ILE A 265 1.01 -9.37 -23.31
C ILE A 265 0.85 -10.78 -23.88
N ARG A 266 1.90 -11.61 -23.86
CA ARG A 266 1.83 -13.00 -24.33
C ARG A 266 0.92 -13.87 -23.44
N LEU A 267 0.95 -13.67 -22.12
CA LEU A 267 0.13 -14.39 -21.15
C LEU A 267 -1.36 -13.98 -21.25
N THR A 268 -1.65 -12.68 -21.33
CA THR A 268 -3.03 -12.17 -21.32
C THR A 268 -3.65 -12.03 -22.71
N ARG A 269 -2.83 -11.96 -23.76
CA ARG A 269 -3.22 -11.65 -25.14
C ARG A 269 -3.97 -10.32 -25.28
N ASN A 270 -3.74 -9.38 -24.38
CA ASN A 270 -4.43 -8.10 -24.36
C ASN A 270 -3.47 -6.93 -24.07
N PRO A 271 -2.80 -6.37 -25.10
CA PRO A 271 -1.88 -5.25 -24.94
C PRO A 271 -2.56 -3.96 -24.50
N LEU A 272 -3.81 -3.73 -24.94
CA LEU A 272 -4.56 -2.52 -24.60
C LEU A 272 -4.85 -2.41 -23.09
N SER A 273 -5.13 -3.53 -22.42
CA SER A 273 -5.34 -3.52 -20.97
C SER A 273 -4.07 -3.19 -20.20
N LEU A 274 -2.90 -3.64 -20.66
CA LEU A 274 -1.62 -3.26 -20.05
C LEU A 274 -1.32 -1.77 -20.27
N ALA A 275 -1.56 -1.25 -21.48
CA ALA A 275 -1.40 0.17 -21.75
C ALA A 275 -2.35 1.04 -20.90
N SER A 276 -3.63 0.63 -20.81
CA SER A 276 -4.66 1.33 -20.03
C SER A 276 -4.30 1.40 -18.54
N VAL A 277 -3.87 0.29 -17.95
CA VAL A 277 -3.52 0.27 -16.52
C VAL A 277 -2.24 1.06 -16.24
N LEU A 278 -1.23 0.99 -17.11
CA LEU A 278 0.00 1.79 -16.96
C LEU A 278 -0.32 3.29 -17.03
N TYR A 279 -1.16 3.70 -17.97
CA TYR A 279 -1.62 5.09 -18.06
C TYR A 279 -2.39 5.49 -16.79
N ARG A 280 -3.24 4.61 -16.26
CA ARG A 280 -3.98 4.85 -15.00
C ARG A 280 -3.03 5.05 -13.82
N ILE A 281 -2.09 4.13 -13.62
CA ILE A 281 -1.11 4.22 -12.53
C ILE A 281 -0.29 5.51 -12.67
N SER A 282 0.03 5.94 -13.90
CA SER A 282 0.82 7.15 -14.14
C SER A 282 0.12 8.46 -13.76
N THR A 283 -1.20 8.49 -13.92
CA THR A 283 -2.06 9.67 -13.72
C THR A 283 -2.65 9.77 -12.30
N HIS A 284 -2.58 8.69 -11.51
CA HIS A 284 -3.18 8.63 -10.18
C HIS A 284 -2.13 8.76 -9.07
N TRP A 285 -2.62 8.98 -7.84
CA TRP A 285 -1.79 9.15 -6.65
C TRP A 285 -0.87 7.93 -6.39
N ARG A 286 0.45 8.17 -6.47
CA ARG A 286 1.50 7.15 -6.34
C ARG A 286 1.76 6.68 -4.89
N GLY A 287 1.08 7.29 -3.90
CA GLY A 287 1.31 6.96 -2.50
C GLY A 287 2.54 7.64 -1.94
N ALA A 288 2.53 8.97 -1.83
CA ALA A 288 3.55 9.66 -1.04
C ALA A 288 3.31 9.34 0.45
N GLY A 289 3.93 8.25 0.95
CA GLY A 289 3.79 7.84 2.34
C GLY A 289 4.67 6.65 2.72
N SER A 290 5.72 6.93 3.49
CA SER A 290 6.46 6.04 4.43
C SER A 290 6.85 4.62 3.99
N VAL A 291 6.81 4.27 2.71
CA VAL A 291 7.46 3.05 2.22
C VAL A 291 8.98 3.31 2.27
N GLY A 292 9.72 2.45 2.98
CA GLY A 292 11.16 2.61 3.15
C GLY A 292 11.86 2.82 1.80
N GLU A 293 12.80 3.77 1.74
CA GLU A 293 13.51 4.15 0.50
C GLU A 293 14.15 2.94 -0.22
N HIS A 294 14.51 1.91 0.54
CA HIS A 294 15.15 0.70 0.05
C HIS A 294 14.21 -0.32 -0.62
N VAL A 295 12.89 -0.27 -0.40
CA VAL A 295 11.94 -1.20 -1.06
C VAL A 295 11.29 -0.60 -2.30
N ARG A 296 11.59 0.66 -2.67
CA ARG A 296 11.01 1.30 -3.88
C ARG A 296 11.16 0.47 -5.16
N PRO A 297 12.31 -0.18 -5.44
CA PRO A 297 12.50 -0.89 -6.71
C PRO A 297 11.63 -2.14 -6.92
N ILE A 298 10.90 -2.62 -5.90
CA ILE A 298 10.02 -3.80 -6.04
C ILE A 298 8.66 -3.45 -6.66
N PHE A 299 8.28 -2.17 -6.68
CA PHE A 299 6.98 -1.73 -7.17
C PHE A 299 7.04 -1.44 -8.67
N ILE A 300 5.92 -1.66 -9.36
CA ILE A 300 5.74 -1.28 -10.78
C ILE A 300 6.09 0.19 -11.01
N MET A 301 5.68 1.05 -10.08
CA MET A 301 5.95 2.47 -10.12
C MET A 301 6.56 2.95 -8.82
N ASN A 302 7.59 3.79 -8.94
CA ASN A 302 8.23 4.45 -7.82
C ASN A 302 7.18 5.21 -6.96
N PRO A 303 7.02 4.86 -5.67
CA PRO A 303 6.03 5.49 -4.81
C PRO A 303 6.36 6.96 -4.46
N GLN A 304 7.60 7.42 -4.70
CA GLN A 304 7.97 8.82 -4.58
C GLN A 304 8.11 9.45 -5.96
N TYR A 305 7.40 10.56 -6.18
CA TYR A 305 7.51 11.32 -7.41
C TYR A 305 8.91 11.95 -7.52
N SER A 306 9.72 11.51 -8.47
CA SER A 306 10.96 12.17 -8.86
C SER A 306 10.80 12.75 -10.26
N LYS A 307 11.07 14.05 -10.43
CA LYS A 307 11.12 14.70 -11.75
C LYS A 307 12.13 14.04 -12.70
N LEU A 308 13.08 13.27 -12.16
CA LEU A 308 14.08 12.52 -12.91
C LEU A 308 13.52 11.24 -13.56
N ASP A 309 12.37 10.72 -13.11
CA ASP A 309 11.76 9.50 -13.69
C ASP A 309 10.98 9.79 -14.99
N GLU A 310 10.62 11.05 -15.24
CA GLU A 310 9.81 11.49 -16.39
C GLU A 310 10.61 12.31 -17.42
N THR A 311 11.90 12.55 -17.18
CA THR A 311 12.75 13.34 -18.07
C THR A 311 13.54 12.44 -19.03
N GLU A 312 13.51 12.75 -20.32
CA GLU A 312 14.32 12.08 -21.33
C GLU A 312 15.70 12.75 -21.43
N GLY A 313 16.76 11.99 -21.17
CA GLY A 313 18.14 12.47 -21.26
C GLY A 313 19.15 11.45 -20.74
N VAL A 314 20.43 11.58 -21.13
CA VAL A 314 21.50 10.63 -20.72
C VAL A 314 21.70 10.65 -19.20
N ILE A 315 21.57 11.81 -18.56
CA ILE A 315 21.72 11.96 -17.09
C ILE A 315 20.49 11.40 -16.36
N ALA A 316 19.28 11.71 -16.81
CA ALA A 316 18.07 11.08 -16.28
C ALA A 316 18.13 9.55 -16.46
N THR A 317 18.67 9.10 -17.60
CA THR A 317 18.87 7.68 -17.90
C THR A 317 19.75 6.94 -16.89
N LEU A 318 20.68 7.63 -16.25
CA LEU A 318 21.59 7.06 -15.26
C LEU A 318 21.02 7.06 -13.82
N PHE A 319 19.97 7.85 -13.54
CA PHE A 319 19.43 8.03 -12.18
C PHE A 319 17.95 7.63 -12.00
N SER A 320 17.19 7.34 -13.05
CA SER A 320 15.81 6.81 -12.91
C SER A 320 15.82 5.32 -12.54
N THR A 321 15.03 4.92 -11.55
CA THR A 321 14.91 3.50 -11.14
C THR A 321 14.01 2.67 -12.07
N HIS A 322 13.27 3.33 -12.97
CA HIS A 322 12.46 2.68 -14.02
C HIS A 322 12.69 3.39 -15.37
N PRO A 323 12.55 2.69 -16.52
CA PRO A 323 12.47 3.34 -17.82
C PRO A 323 11.27 4.31 -17.88
N PRO A 324 11.34 5.39 -18.67
CA PRO A 324 10.25 6.34 -18.76
C PRO A 324 8.98 5.63 -19.23
N LEU A 325 7.91 5.75 -18.44
CA LEU A 325 6.64 5.06 -18.65
C LEU A 325 6.04 5.39 -20.03
N THR A 326 6.26 6.60 -20.52
CA THR A 326 5.88 7.05 -21.86
C THR A 326 6.41 6.13 -22.96
N ARG A 327 7.67 5.68 -22.84
CA ARG A 327 8.29 4.81 -23.85
C ARG A 327 7.71 3.39 -23.82
N ARG A 328 7.45 2.84 -22.63
CA ARG A 328 6.76 1.55 -22.48
C ARG A 328 5.37 1.62 -23.09
N LEU A 329 4.61 2.66 -22.76
CA LEU A 329 3.27 2.88 -23.26
C LEU A 329 3.24 2.97 -24.79
N GLN A 330 4.17 3.71 -25.39
CA GLN A 330 4.29 3.81 -26.85
C GLN A 330 4.55 2.45 -27.51
N ILE A 331 5.49 1.65 -27.00
CA ILE A 331 5.79 0.32 -27.57
C ILE A 331 4.55 -0.60 -27.50
N ILE A 332 3.81 -0.57 -26.38
CA ILE A 332 2.62 -1.40 -26.21
C ILE A 332 1.49 -0.94 -27.16
N LEU A 333 1.33 0.37 -27.32
CA LEU A 333 0.36 0.96 -28.26
C LEU A 333 0.69 0.63 -29.72
N ASP A 334 1.98 0.68 -30.09
CA ASP A 334 2.46 0.28 -31.42
C ASP A 334 2.12 -1.19 -31.72
N ILE A 335 2.31 -2.08 -30.74
CA ILE A 335 1.92 -3.51 -30.83
C ILE A 335 0.40 -3.66 -30.98
N ALA A 336 -0.37 -2.82 -30.30
CA ALA A 336 -1.83 -2.84 -30.35
C ALA A 336 -2.42 -2.15 -31.59
N HIS A 337 -1.60 -1.46 -32.40
CA HIS A 337 -2.03 -0.58 -33.48
C HIS A 337 -3.10 0.43 -33.03
N ALA A 338 -2.90 1.03 -31.86
CA ALA A 338 -3.84 1.98 -31.27
C ALA A 338 -3.14 3.27 -30.82
N ASP A 339 -3.89 4.36 -30.83
CA ASP A 339 -3.40 5.65 -30.34
C ASP A 339 -3.78 5.88 -28.87
N LEU A 340 -3.05 6.80 -28.24
CA LEU A 340 -3.24 7.15 -26.83
C LEU A 340 -4.63 7.75 -26.56
N ASP A 341 -5.21 8.42 -27.57
CA ASP A 341 -6.56 9.00 -27.51
C ASP A 341 -7.64 7.94 -27.30
N VAL A 342 -7.47 6.75 -27.89
CA VAL A 342 -8.41 5.62 -27.73
C VAL A 342 -8.42 5.14 -26.28
N ILE A 343 -7.25 5.11 -25.63
CA ILE A 343 -7.14 4.76 -24.22
C ILE A 343 -7.77 5.86 -23.36
N ALA A 344 -7.45 7.13 -23.62
CA ALA A 344 -8.01 8.25 -22.87
C ALA A 344 -9.54 8.30 -22.94
N GLU A 345 -10.12 8.05 -24.12
CA GLU A 345 -11.58 7.96 -24.31
C GLU A 345 -12.19 6.75 -23.59
N LYS A 346 -11.53 5.59 -23.65
CA LYS A 346 -11.98 4.40 -22.91
C LYS A 346 -11.96 4.64 -21.41
N MET A 347 -10.99 5.40 -20.92
CA MET A 347 -10.84 5.72 -19.49
C MET A 347 -11.82 6.78 -19.01
N SER A 348 -12.16 7.77 -19.83
CA SER A 348 -13.21 8.74 -19.51
C SER A 348 -14.59 8.07 -19.44
N ARG A 349 -14.82 7.00 -20.21
CA ARG A 349 -16.03 6.16 -20.14
C ARG A 349 -16.01 5.11 -19.01
N ALA A 350 -14.84 4.65 -18.59
CA ALA A 350 -14.67 3.60 -17.57
C ALA A 350 -14.74 4.12 -16.12
N TYR A 351 -14.64 5.44 -15.91
CA TYR A 351 -15.45 6.06 -14.86
C TYR A 351 -16.89 5.83 -15.27
N GLY A 352 -17.43 4.67 -14.88
CA GLY A 352 -18.78 4.26 -15.22
C GLY A 352 -19.75 5.40 -14.91
N PRO A 353 -20.89 5.46 -15.61
CA PRO A 353 -21.90 6.48 -15.34
C PRO A 353 -22.09 6.52 -13.83
N SER A 354 -21.93 7.70 -13.22
CA SER A 354 -22.34 7.90 -11.85
C SER A 354 -23.72 7.27 -11.74
N ILE A 355 -23.83 6.17 -10.99
CA ILE A 355 -25.11 5.48 -10.88
C ILE A 355 -26.04 6.55 -10.35
N SER A 356 -26.92 7.06 -11.21
CA SER A 356 -27.74 8.20 -10.83
C SER A 356 -28.49 7.78 -9.58
N TYR A 357 -28.29 8.50 -8.49
CA TYR A 357 -28.97 8.19 -7.25
C TYR A 357 -30.48 8.20 -7.53
N GLU A 358 -31.08 7.02 -7.59
CA GLU A 358 -32.54 6.93 -7.59
C GLU A 358 -32.98 7.28 -6.18
N PRO A 359 -33.78 8.35 -6.00
CA PRO A 359 -34.26 8.72 -4.68
C PRO A 359 -35.00 7.53 -4.08
N LYS A 360 -34.60 7.12 -2.87
CA LYS A 360 -35.36 6.16 -2.05
C LYS A 360 -36.81 6.66 -1.98
N LYS A 361 -37.70 6.11 -2.83
CA LYS A 361 -39.14 6.29 -2.66
C LYS A 361 -39.48 5.81 -1.25
N MET A 362 -40.29 6.57 -0.50
CA MET A 362 -40.76 6.11 0.81
C MET A 362 -41.36 4.71 0.64
N GLY A 363 -40.62 3.71 1.09
CA GLY A 363 -40.96 2.32 0.84
C GLY A 363 -42.29 1.98 1.48
N ILE A 364 -42.99 1.04 0.84
CA ILE A 364 -44.20 0.41 1.40
C ILE A 364 -43.90 -0.02 2.84
N ARG A 365 -44.75 0.41 3.78
CA ARG A 365 -44.63 0.01 5.17
C ARG A 365 -45.53 -1.18 5.45
N PHE A 366 -45.04 -2.09 6.29
CA PHE A 366 -45.71 -3.34 6.64
C PHE A 366 -46.08 -3.37 8.12
N MET A 367 -47.17 -4.02 8.46
CA MET A 367 -47.44 -4.46 9.83
C MET A 367 -47.25 -5.97 9.90
N ALA A 368 -46.66 -6.45 10.99
CA ALA A 368 -46.37 -7.85 11.23
C ALA A 368 -47.13 -8.35 12.46
N ARG A 369 -47.74 -9.54 12.35
CA ARG A 369 -48.56 -10.11 13.43
C ARG A 369 -47.72 -10.95 14.38
N HIS A 370 -47.79 -10.67 15.69
CA HIS A 370 -47.16 -11.44 16.75
C HIS A 370 -48.10 -11.52 17.95
N ASN A 371 -48.26 -12.71 18.55
CA ASN A 371 -49.17 -12.92 19.70
C ASN A 371 -50.59 -12.35 19.50
N ASN A 372 -51.16 -12.53 18.31
CA ASN A 372 -52.45 -11.98 17.88
C ASN A 372 -52.55 -10.44 17.73
N GLU A 373 -51.50 -9.69 18.03
CA GLU A 373 -51.43 -8.23 17.85
C GLU A 373 -50.66 -7.85 16.59
N TRP A 374 -51.02 -6.69 16.01
CA TRP A 374 -50.33 -6.13 14.84
C TRP A 374 -49.29 -5.11 15.30
N HIS A 375 -48.02 -5.39 15.02
CA HIS A 375 -46.90 -4.48 15.29
C HIS A 375 -46.46 -3.77 14.00
N GLY A 376 -46.09 -2.50 14.10
CA GLY A 376 -45.62 -1.69 12.97
C GLY A 376 -46.00 -0.22 13.10
N PRO A 377 -45.84 0.60 12.04
CA PRO A 377 -45.45 0.22 10.68
C PRO A 377 -43.93 0.08 10.51
N PHE A 378 -43.47 -1.05 9.95
CA PHE A 378 -42.07 -1.38 9.69
C PHE A 378 -41.72 -1.22 8.20
N THR A 379 -40.47 -0.87 7.92
CA THR A 379 -39.91 -1.05 6.56
C THR A 379 -39.51 -2.50 6.34
N LEU A 380 -39.30 -2.89 5.07
CA LEU A 380 -38.80 -4.22 4.71
C LEU A 380 -37.48 -4.56 5.43
N LEU A 381 -36.60 -3.57 5.59
CA LEU A 381 -35.31 -3.73 6.27
C LEU A 381 -35.49 -3.92 7.79
N GLN A 382 -36.43 -3.19 8.39
CA GLN A 382 -36.78 -3.34 9.81
C GLN A 382 -37.41 -4.70 10.09
N LEU A 383 -38.21 -5.24 9.18
CA LEU A 383 -38.73 -6.60 9.33
C LEU A 383 -37.60 -7.63 9.45
N GLN A 384 -36.49 -7.45 8.74
CA GLN A 384 -35.35 -8.37 8.78
C GLN A 384 -34.61 -8.37 10.12
N THR A 385 -34.74 -7.33 10.96
CA THR A 385 -34.10 -7.30 12.30
C THR A 385 -34.96 -7.99 13.36
N ILE A 386 -36.25 -8.24 13.08
CA ILE A 386 -37.19 -8.81 14.04
C ILE A 386 -36.91 -10.30 14.26
N GLU A 387 -36.54 -10.68 15.49
CA GLU A 387 -36.17 -12.08 15.78
C GLU A 387 -37.32 -13.07 15.61
N TRP A 388 -38.54 -12.66 15.99
CA TRP A 388 -39.75 -13.50 15.93
C TRP A 388 -40.36 -13.60 14.54
N LEU A 389 -39.83 -12.88 13.54
CA LEU A 389 -40.29 -12.99 12.16
C LEU A 389 -39.91 -14.37 11.61
N LYS A 390 -40.93 -15.13 11.22
CA LYS A 390 -40.81 -16.47 10.62
C LYS A 390 -41.42 -16.45 9.22
N PRO A 391 -41.09 -17.43 8.34
CA PRO A 391 -41.65 -17.52 7.00
C PRO A 391 -43.19 -17.49 6.94
N LYS A 392 -43.86 -18.04 7.96
CA LYS A 392 -45.33 -18.10 8.09
C LYS A 392 -45.94 -16.92 8.87
N THR A 393 -45.16 -15.90 9.24
CA THR A 393 -45.69 -14.74 9.93
C THR A 393 -46.58 -13.94 8.99
N SER A 394 -47.81 -13.64 9.40
CA SER A 394 -48.75 -12.83 8.62
C SER A 394 -48.30 -11.37 8.61
N LEU A 395 -48.18 -10.80 7.42
CA LEU A 395 -47.88 -9.41 7.14
C LEU A 395 -49.09 -8.75 6.45
N LYS A 396 -49.23 -7.44 6.62
CA LYS A 396 -50.15 -6.60 5.84
C LYS A 396 -49.46 -5.29 5.47
N ILE A 397 -49.85 -4.68 4.37
CA ILE A 397 -49.39 -3.33 4.02
C ILE A 397 -50.13 -2.31 4.90
N ALA A 398 -49.41 -1.30 5.40
CA ALA A 398 -50.00 -0.25 6.21
C ALA A 398 -51.07 0.51 5.39
N GLY A 399 -52.32 0.43 5.81
CA GLY A 399 -53.47 1.00 5.11
C GLY A 399 -54.27 0.02 4.25
N GLN A 400 -53.88 -1.26 4.18
CA GLN A 400 -54.62 -2.32 3.50
C GLN A 400 -55.02 -3.44 4.47
N GLU A 401 -56.12 -4.13 4.19
CA GLU A 401 -56.62 -5.25 5.00
C GLU A 401 -56.14 -6.62 4.53
N GLU A 402 -55.63 -6.73 3.29
CA GLU A 402 -55.11 -7.98 2.75
C GLU A 402 -53.87 -8.44 3.53
N THR A 403 -53.91 -9.72 3.95
CA THR A 403 -52.84 -10.37 4.69
C THR A 403 -52.15 -11.41 3.82
N PHE A 404 -50.82 -11.42 3.84
CA PHE A 404 -49.99 -12.40 3.14
C PHE A 404 -48.88 -12.93 4.07
N ASN A 405 -48.27 -14.06 3.74
CA ASN A 405 -47.16 -14.58 4.56
C ASN A 405 -45.85 -13.85 4.27
N ALA A 406 -44.97 -13.76 5.26
CA ALA A 406 -43.66 -13.14 5.11
C ALA A 406 -42.82 -13.77 3.98
N ASN A 407 -42.92 -15.08 3.74
CA ASN A 407 -42.19 -15.76 2.67
C ASN A 407 -42.69 -15.42 1.26
N GLU A 408 -43.88 -14.83 1.12
CA GLU A 408 -44.43 -14.45 -0.19
C GLU A 408 -43.75 -13.19 -0.75
N ILE A 409 -43.09 -12.40 0.11
CA ILE A 409 -42.22 -11.30 -0.35
C ILE A 409 -40.87 -11.88 -0.80
N PRO A 410 -40.46 -11.73 -2.07
CA PRO A 410 -39.21 -12.31 -2.59
C PRO A 410 -37.97 -11.93 -1.77
N ALA A 411 -37.89 -10.67 -1.34
CA ALA A 411 -36.78 -10.17 -0.53
C ALA A 411 -36.71 -10.82 0.88
N LEU A 412 -37.86 -11.11 1.51
CA LEU A 412 -37.90 -11.81 2.80
C LEU A 412 -37.62 -13.30 2.62
N SER A 413 -38.10 -13.91 1.53
CA SER A 413 -37.76 -15.29 1.18
C SER A 413 -36.25 -15.49 1.04
N TYR A 414 -35.59 -14.61 0.28
CA TYR A 414 -34.14 -14.59 0.15
C TYR A 414 -33.44 -14.37 1.50
N PHE A 415 -33.94 -13.43 2.31
CA PHE A 415 -33.43 -13.21 3.67
C PHE A 415 -33.54 -14.45 4.54
N PHE A 416 -34.65 -15.19 4.53
CA PHE A 416 -34.81 -16.40 5.33
C PHE A 416 -33.82 -17.51 4.92
N GLN A 417 -33.46 -17.60 3.64
CA GLN A 417 -32.41 -18.50 3.17
C GLN A 417 -31.03 -18.05 3.66
N LYS A 418 -30.72 -16.75 3.52
CA LYS A 418 -29.44 -16.15 3.89
C LYS A 418 -29.17 -16.09 5.39
N ARG A 419 -30.21 -15.93 6.23
CA ARG A 419 -30.12 -15.85 7.70
C ARG A 419 -29.40 -17.06 8.33
N ASN A 420 -29.31 -18.19 7.62
CA ASN A 420 -28.59 -19.38 8.08
C ASN A 420 -27.07 -19.33 7.88
N GLU A 421 -26.55 -18.41 7.06
CA GLU A 421 -25.11 -18.27 6.83
C GLU A 421 -24.38 -17.78 8.10
N PRO A 422 -23.09 -18.12 8.29
CA PRO A 422 -22.35 -17.81 9.51
C PRO A 422 -22.34 -16.32 9.88
N ILE A 423 -22.29 -15.43 8.88
CA ILE A 423 -22.23 -13.98 9.12
C ILE A 423 -23.52 -13.45 9.76
N TRP A 424 -24.68 -14.00 9.40
CA TRP A 424 -25.99 -13.62 9.95
C TRP A 424 -26.23 -14.17 11.37
N LYS A 425 -25.43 -15.15 11.81
CA LYS A 425 -25.45 -15.67 13.19
C LYS A 425 -24.74 -14.75 14.18
N ILE A 426 -23.87 -13.87 13.69
CA ILE A 426 -23.16 -12.92 14.55
C ILE A 426 -24.15 -11.84 14.99
N LYS A 427 -24.41 -11.81 16.29
CA LYS A 427 -25.34 -10.85 16.90
C LYS A 427 -24.59 -9.61 17.40
N ARG A 428 -25.00 -8.43 16.96
CA ARG A 428 -24.48 -7.14 17.42
C ARG A 428 -25.66 -6.20 17.71
N ILE A 429 -25.57 -5.46 18.81
CA ILE A 429 -26.64 -4.57 19.27
C ILE A 429 -26.26 -3.12 18.93
N CYS A 430 -27.21 -2.37 18.36
CA CYS A 430 -27.02 -0.95 18.06
C CYS A 430 -26.76 -0.14 19.34
N PRO A 431 -25.73 0.73 19.38
CA PRO A 431 -25.42 1.52 20.57
C PRO A 431 -26.49 2.59 20.88
N ILE A 432 -27.31 2.96 19.90
CA ILE A 432 -28.32 4.01 20.00
C ILE A 432 -29.68 3.41 20.35
N CYS A 433 -30.30 2.69 19.41
CA CYS A 433 -31.67 2.18 19.58
C CYS A 433 -31.75 0.80 20.25
N ARG A 434 -30.60 0.16 20.54
CA ARG A 434 -30.49 -1.19 21.12
C ARG A 434 -31.15 -2.32 20.32
N GLU A 435 -31.41 -2.08 19.04
CA GLU A 435 -31.91 -3.12 18.13
C GLU A 435 -30.77 -3.89 17.46
N TRP A 436 -31.07 -5.05 16.90
CA TRP A 436 -30.10 -5.88 16.19
C TRP A 436 -29.58 -5.20 14.93
N LEU A 437 -28.25 -5.26 14.74
CA LEU A 437 -27.61 -4.84 13.50
C LEU A 437 -27.69 -5.96 12.46
N ILE A 438 -27.86 -5.57 11.20
CA ILE A 438 -27.87 -6.49 10.06
C ILE A 438 -26.59 -6.31 9.23
N PRO A 439 -25.98 -7.41 8.73
CA PRO A 439 -24.90 -7.32 7.78
C PRO A 439 -25.44 -6.81 6.44
N GLN A 440 -24.82 -5.76 5.91
CA GLN A 440 -25.13 -5.19 4.61
C GLN A 440 -23.85 -5.02 3.80
N GLU A 441 -23.94 -5.25 2.50
CA GLU A 441 -22.84 -5.02 1.57
C GLU A 441 -22.72 -3.53 1.22
N TYR A 442 -21.51 -3.00 1.38
CA TYR A 442 -21.13 -1.62 1.11
C TYR A 442 -19.71 -1.61 0.55
N GLU A 443 -19.54 -1.10 -0.68
CA GLU A 443 -18.25 -1.06 -1.39
C GLU A 443 -17.55 -2.44 -1.41
N GLY A 444 -18.30 -3.50 -1.80
CA GLY A 444 -17.82 -4.89 -1.80
C GLY A 444 -17.50 -5.52 -0.43
N LEU A 445 -17.84 -4.87 0.68
CA LEU A 445 -17.57 -5.32 2.05
C LEU A 445 -18.82 -5.44 2.90
N TYR A 446 -18.84 -6.41 3.82
CA TYR A 446 -19.87 -6.47 4.84
C TYR A 446 -19.61 -5.48 5.99
N VAL A 447 -20.51 -4.51 6.12
CA VAL A 447 -20.67 -3.60 7.27
C VAL A 447 -21.94 -3.94 8.03
N TRP A 448 -22.07 -3.46 9.26
CA TRP A 448 -23.24 -3.73 10.10
C TRP A 448 -24.09 -2.47 10.18
N ARG A 449 -25.30 -2.49 9.61
CA ARG A 449 -26.19 -1.32 9.60
C ARG A 449 -27.38 -1.56 10.52
N CYS A 450 -27.83 -0.50 11.19
CA CYS A 450 -29.08 -0.53 11.94
C CYS A 450 -30.25 -0.18 11.02
N ALA A 451 -31.32 -0.99 11.02
CA ALA A 451 -32.51 -0.69 10.21
C ALA A 451 -33.40 0.43 10.77
N PHE A 452 -33.17 0.86 12.03
CA PHE A 452 -33.98 1.89 12.70
C PHE A 452 -33.31 3.24 12.71
N CYS A 453 -32.07 3.31 13.24
CA CYS A 453 -31.34 4.56 13.30
C CYS A 453 -30.38 4.76 12.13
N GLU A 454 -30.38 3.87 11.12
CA GLU A 454 -29.53 3.91 9.90
C GLU A 454 -28.01 4.03 10.10
N GLY A 455 -27.52 4.03 11.34
CA GLY A 455 -26.09 4.06 11.66
C GLY A 455 -25.37 2.79 11.27
N THR A 456 -24.07 2.93 11.03
CA THR A 456 -23.19 1.91 10.46
C THR A 456 -22.04 1.61 11.40
N LEU A 457 -21.83 0.33 11.70
CA LEU A 457 -20.65 -0.17 12.41
C LEU A 457 -19.69 -0.82 11.40
N ALA A 458 -18.52 -0.22 11.26
CA ALA A 458 -17.44 -0.71 10.41
C ALA A 458 -16.24 -1.17 11.25
N GLU A 459 -15.51 -2.16 10.74
CA GLU A 459 -14.24 -2.59 11.33
C GLU A 459 -13.12 -1.70 10.80
N GLN A 460 -12.19 -1.26 11.65
CA GLN A 460 -11.15 -0.30 11.26
C GLN A 460 -10.28 -0.79 10.10
N GLY A 461 -10.02 -2.10 10.03
CA GLY A 461 -9.26 -2.69 8.91
C GLY A 461 -9.98 -2.61 7.57
N LYS A 462 -11.30 -2.39 7.56
CA LYS A 462 -12.13 -2.26 6.35
C LYS A 462 -12.24 -0.80 5.88
N LEU A 463 -12.04 0.18 6.75
CA LEU A 463 -12.23 1.60 6.43
C LEU A 463 -11.33 2.09 5.29
N PRO A 464 -10.01 1.80 5.25
CA PRO A 464 -9.18 2.18 4.12
C PRO A 464 -9.69 1.63 2.79
N ARG A 465 -10.27 0.42 2.79
CA ARG A 465 -10.85 -0.18 1.58
C ARG A 465 -12.12 0.52 1.14
N ILE A 466 -13.01 0.82 2.10
CA ILE A 466 -14.26 1.56 1.85
C ILE A 466 -13.97 2.92 1.21
N PHE A 467 -13.01 3.69 1.75
CA PHE A 467 -12.72 5.04 1.24
C PHE A 467 -12.04 5.07 -0.13
N VAL A 468 -11.46 3.93 -0.54
CA VAL A 468 -10.69 3.80 -1.77
C VAL A 468 -11.56 3.25 -2.92
N ARG A 469 -12.72 2.68 -2.61
CA ARG A 469 -13.73 2.15 -3.54
C ARG A 469 -14.82 3.21 -3.79
N GLN A 470 -15.39 3.19 -4.98
CA GLN A 470 -16.35 4.20 -5.47
C GLN A 470 -17.50 3.53 -6.25
N GLU A 471 -18.08 2.46 -5.71
CA GLU A 471 -19.16 1.73 -6.36
C GLU A 471 -20.53 2.40 -6.15
N LYS A 472 -20.73 3.09 -5.02
CA LYS A 472 -22.03 3.67 -4.67
C LYS A 472 -22.08 5.17 -4.91
N ALA A 473 -23.19 5.62 -5.49
CA ALA A 473 -23.52 7.03 -5.52
C ALA A 473 -24.09 7.51 -4.17
N PHE A 474 -23.87 8.78 -3.89
CA PHE A 474 -24.30 9.42 -2.66
C PHE A 474 -25.69 10.05 -2.80
N THR A 475 -26.38 10.20 -1.67
CA THR A 475 -27.65 10.94 -1.65
C THR A 475 -27.37 12.44 -1.81
N GLU A 476 -28.34 13.20 -2.35
CA GLU A 476 -28.22 14.67 -2.48
C GLU A 476 -27.91 15.34 -1.13
N ARG A 477 -28.42 14.77 -0.02
CA ARG A 477 -28.13 15.23 1.34
C ARG A 477 -26.66 15.06 1.70
N VAL A 478 -26.08 13.88 1.42
CA VAL A 478 -24.65 13.59 1.68
C VAL A 478 -23.76 14.50 0.85
N GLU A 479 -24.08 14.68 -0.44
CA GLU A 479 -23.31 15.58 -1.31
C GLU A 479 -23.32 17.01 -0.79
N ARG A 480 -24.50 17.52 -0.39
CA ARG A 480 -24.65 18.85 0.19
C ARG A 480 -23.86 18.97 1.49
N LEU A 481 -23.96 17.99 2.39
CA LEU A 481 -23.24 17.99 3.67
C LEU A 481 -21.72 18.00 3.46
N ALA A 482 -21.19 17.11 2.61
CA ALA A 482 -19.78 17.05 2.29
C ALA A 482 -19.28 18.36 1.68
N SER A 483 -20.05 18.97 0.75
CA SER A 483 -19.69 20.26 0.14
C SER A 483 -19.60 21.38 1.18
N LEU A 484 -20.57 21.45 2.10
CA LEU A 484 -20.59 22.44 3.18
C LEU A 484 -19.39 22.26 4.11
N MET A 485 -19.12 21.03 4.56
CA MET A 485 -17.98 20.73 5.42
C MET A 485 -16.64 21.08 4.75
N LYS A 486 -16.47 20.78 3.46
CA LYS A 486 -15.27 21.15 2.68
C LYS A 486 -15.10 22.66 2.58
N THR A 487 -16.19 23.41 2.34
CA THR A 487 -16.12 24.88 2.30
C THR A 487 -15.82 25.49 3.67
N GLU A 488 -16.37 24.92 4.74
CA GLU A 488 -16.15 25.40 6.11
C GLU A 488 -14.70 25.16 6.56
N ALA A 489 -14.14 23.99 6.27
CA ALA A 489 -12.76 23.63 6.58
C ALA A 489 -11.72 24.55 5.90
N ARG A 490 -12.06 25.18 4.77
CA ARG A 490 -11.19 26.13 4.05
C ARG A 490 -11.21 27.55 4.62
N LYS A 491 -12.13 27.88 5.53
CA LYS A 491 -12.20 29.23 6.13
C LYS A 491 -11.03 29.45 7.09
N LYS A 492 -10.50 30.68 7.15
CA LYS A 492 -9.43 31.07 8.09
C LYS A 492 -9.78 30.85 9.57
N ARG A 493 -11.07 30.87 9.90
CA ARG A 493 -11.64 30.51 11.21
C ARG A 493 -12.87 29.65 10.93
N PRO A 494 -12.73 28.31 10.90
CA PRO A 494 -13.88 27.45 10.68
C PRO A 494 -14.84 27.57 11.87
N HIS A 495 -16.14 27.72 11.61
CA HIS A 495 -17.18 27.64 12.63
C HIS A 495 -17.57 26.18 12.90
N PHE A 496 -16.58 25.30 13.08
CA PHE A 496 -16.85 24.06 13.80
C PHE A 496 -17.00 24.44 15.27
N SER A 497 -18.23 24.72 15.69
CA SER A 497 -18.59 24.82 17.10
C SER A 497 -18.01 23.59 17.78
N LEU A 498 -16.91 23.74 18.50
CA LEU A 498 -16.13 22.65 19.08
C LEU A 498 -16.84 22.14 20.33
N MET A 499 -18.08 21.68 20.16
CA MET A 499 -18.83 20.88 21.09
C MET A 499 -19.03 19.53 20.42
N LEU A 500 -18.02 18.65 20.54
CA LEU A 500 -18.28 17.22 20.54
C LEU A 500 -19.38 17.03 21.60
N ASP A 501 -20.56 16.58 21.20
CA ASP A 501 -21.63 16.31 22.16
C ASP A 501 -21.23 15.07 22.98
N VAL A 502 -20.47 15.30 24.05
CA VAL A 502 -19.97 14.26 24.97
C VAL A 502 -21.13 13.59 25.75
N GLY A 503 -22.38 13.99 25.47
CA GLY A 503 -23.59 13.69 26.24
C GLY A 503 -24.00 12.23 26.32
N CYS A 504 -23.45 11.31 25.52
CA CYS A 504 -23.76 9.88 25.67
C CYS A 504 -22.58 8.96 25.34
N ALA A 505 -21.96 8.43 26.40
CA ALA A 505 -20.99 7.35 26.32
C ALA A 505 -21.61 6.08 25.71
N ARG A 506 -21.41 5.85 24.41
CA ARG A 506 -21.94 4.70 23.67
C ARG A 506 -21.20 3.42 24.04
N ARG A 507 -21.90 2.27 23.99
CA ARG A 507 -21.30 0.95 24.27
C ARG A 507 -21.00 0.21 22.98
N CYS A 508 -19.80 -0.36 22.90
CA CYS A 508 -19.34 -1.13 21.77
C CYS A 508 -20.25 -2.34 21.49
N PRO A 509 -20.81 -2.47 20.27
CA PRO A 509 -21.67 -3.59 19.89
C PRO A 509 -21.00 -4.98 19.96
N LYS A 510 -19.67 -5.03 20.04
CA LYS A 510 -18.87 -6.28 20.06
C LYS A 510 -18.42 -6.69 21.46
N CYS A 511 -18.11 -5.75 22.36
CA CYS A 511 -17.59 -6.06 23.69
C CYS A 511 -18.27 -5.36 24.86
N GLY A 512 -19.25 -4.49 24.61
CA GLY A 512 -20.00 -3.76 25.63
C GLY A 512 -19.24 -2.63 26.35
N LYS A 513 -17.93 -2.47 26.10
CA LYS A 513 -17.13 -1.37 26.66
C LYS A 513 -17.53 -0.01 26.08
N THR A 514 -17.33 1.04 26.85
CA THR A 514 -17.51 2.42 26.41
C THR A 514 -16.62 2.75 25.21
N MET A 515 -17.21 3.43 24.22
CA MET A 515 -16.54 3.93 23.02
C MET A 515 -16.04 5.36 23.26
N SER A 516 -14.92 5.71 22.62
CA SER A 516 -14.40 7.07 22.61
C SER A 516 -15.01 7.86 21.46
N HIS A 517 -15.74 8.93 21.78
CA HIS A 517 -16.28 9.86 20.81
C HIS A 517 -15.20 10.89 20.41
N LYS A 518 -14.91 11.03 19.12
CA LYS A 518 -13.86 11.92 18.58
C LYS A 518 -14.09 12.19 17.10
N PHE A 519 -13.36 13.13 16.52
CA PHE A 519 -13.30 13.26 15.07
C PHE A 519 -12.46 12.14 14.43
N TYR A 520 -12.86 11.68 13.24
CA TYR A 520 -12.09 10.70 12.46
C TYR A 520 -10.69 11.23 12.13
N SER A 521 -10.63 12.49 11.69
CA SER A 521 -9.41 13.26 11.49
C SER A 521 -9.71 14.74 11.68
N TYR A 522 -8.71 15.49 12.15
CA TYR A 522 -8.76 16.95 12.21
C TYR A 522 -8.91 17.61 10.82
N ALA A 523 -8.68 16.88 9.74
CA ALA A 523 -8.95 17.38 8.38
C ALA A 523 -10.45 17.36 8.05
N TYR A 524 -11.13 16.25 8.32
CA TYR A 524 -12.49 16.01 7.83
C TYR A 524 -13.60 16.41 8.81
N HIS A 525 -13.29 16.59 10.10
CA HIS A 525 -14.25 17.02 11.15
C HIS A 525 -15.54 16.17 11.21
N VAL A 526 -15.50 14.92 10.75
CA VAL A 526 -16.60 13.95 10.90
C VAL A 526 -16.47 13.28 12.26
N GLU A 527 -17.52 13.34 13.06
CA GLU A 527 -17.59 12.70 14.38
C GLU A 527 -17.70 11.19 14.22
N ILE A 528 -17.04 10.45 15.10
CA ILE A 528 -17.06 8.99 15.13
C ILE A 528 -17.00 8.50 16.58
N ASP A 529 -17.54 7.31 16.80
CA ASP A 529 -17.29 6.57 18.04
C ASP A 529 -16.38 5.38 17.77
N GLU A 530 -15.27 5.29 18.49
CA GLU A 530 -14.29 4.23 18.32
C GLU A 530 -14.20 3.32 19.55
N CYS A 531 -14.07 2.01 19.33
CA CYS A 531 -13.67 1.06 20.35
C CYS A 531 -12.24 0.57 20.12
N ALA A 532 -11.27 1.11 20.87
CA ALA A 532 -9.86 0.73 20.77
C ALA A 532 -9.59 -0.78 21.01
N LYS A 533 -10.38 -1.45 21.87
CA LYS A 533 -10.22 -2.89 22.14
C LYS A 533 -10.64 -3.75 20.95
N CYS A 534 -11.75 -3.40 20.31
CA CYS A 534 -12.33 -4.21 19.23
C CYS A 534 -11.94 -3.75 17.84
N LYS A 535 -11.27 -2.59 17.72
CA LYS A 535 -10.92 -1.93 16.46
C LYS A 535 -12.15 -1.76 15.55
N VAL A 536 -13.24 -1.26 16.13
CA VAL A 536 -14.49 -0.97 15.42
C VAL A 536 -14.86 0.49 15.60
N THR A 537 -15.46 1.05 14.56
CA THR A 537 -15.93 2.43 14.51
C THR A 537 -17.42 2.43 14.21
N TRP A 538 -18.18 3.17 14.99
CA TRP A 538 -19.58 3.44 14.75
C TRP A 538 -19.70 4.82 14.10
N PHE A 539 -20.52 4.88 13.06
CA PHE A 539 -20.89 6.06 12.30
C PHE A 539 -22.41 6.23 12.42
N ASP A 540 -22.84 7.43 12.73
CA ASP A 540 -24.24 7.80 12.66
C ASP A 540 -24.72 7.92 11.22
N VAL A 541 -25.99 8.26 11.07
CA VAL A 541 -26.64 8.38 9.76
C VAL A 541 -25.83 9.32 8.88
N ASP A 542 -25.50 8.85 7.68
CA ASP A 542 -24.80 9.60 6.64
C ASP A 542 -23.32 9.95 6.96
N GLU A 543 -22.79 9.66 8.15
CA GLU A 543 -21.41 10.04 8.52
C GLU A 543 -20.34 9.27 7.74
N LEU A 544 -20.51 7.95 7.57
CA LEU A 544 -19.58 7.12 6.80
C LEU A 544 -19.56 7.56 5.33
N GLU A 545 -20.73 7.75 4.76
CA GLU A 545 -20.93 8.20 3.39
C GLU A 545 -20.37 9.61 3.17
N THR A 546 -20.59 10.53 4.13
CA THR A 546 -20.05 11.90 4.08
C THR A 546 -18.53 11.91 4.16
N LEU A 547 -17.94 11.11 5.06
CA LEU A 547 -16.50 10.97 5.18
C LEU A 547 -15.88 10.42 3.89
N GLN A 548 -16.48 9.38 3.30
CA GLN A 548 -16.04 8.83 2.02
C GLN A 548 -16.08 9.92 0.93
N ARG A 549 -17.19 10.64 0.78
CA ARG A 549 -17.32 11.71 -0.22
C ARG A 549 -16.30 12.83 -0.02
N LEU A 550 -16.01 13.23 1.23
CA LEU A 550 -14.98 14.22 1.53
C LEU A 550 -13.59 13.78 1.06
N ILE A 551 -13.22 12.52 1.30
CA ILE A 551 -11.95 11.94 0.86
C ILE A 551 -11.87 11.87 -0.67
N GLU A 552 -12.96 11.47 -1.34
CA GLU A 552 -13.04 11.47 -2.80
C GLU A 552 -12.87 12.88 -3.40
N MET A 553 -13.47 13.89 -2.77
CA MET A 553 -13.37 15.29 -3.18
C MET A 553 -11.97 15.88 -3.01
N GLU A 554 -11.10 15.28 -2.21
CA GLU A 554 -9.69 15.69 -2.10
C GLU A 554 -8.76 14.89 -3.02
N SER A 555 -9.18 13.68 -3.40
CA SER A 555 -8.38 12.76 -4.22
C SER A 555 -8.54 13.01 -5.72
N GLY A 556 -9.63 13.67 -6.14
CA GLY A 556 -9.84 14.16 -7.51
C GLY A 556 -9.52 15.63 -7.62
#